data_AF-A0A914RWR9-F1
#
_entry.id   AF-A0A914RWR9-F1
#
_cell.length_a   1.000
_cell.length_b   1.000
_cell.length_c   1.000
_cell.angle_alpha   90.00
_cell.angle_beta   90.00
_cell.angle_gamma   90.00
#
_symmetry.space_group_name_H-M   'P 1'
#
loop_
_entity.id
_entity.type
_entity.pdbx_description
1 polymer ?
#
loop_
_entity_poly.entity_id
_entity_poly.type
_entity_poly.pdbx_seq_one_letter_code
_entity_poly.pdbx_strand_id
1 'polypeptide(L)' 'MVPGRSEYRCDCKPGYEPPQNVTQMFYTCNDFNECTAGTAMVDPNVEDCVNMIGGFTIQCKAINLNNDTIPVQCS' A
#
# COMPACT_ATOMS: atom_id res chain seq x y z
N MET A 1 -34.25 -19.36 -10.00
CA MET A 1 -33.06 -19.12 -9.15
C MET A 1 -32.47 -20.48 -8.83
N VAL A 2 -31.28 -20.81 -9.35
CA VAL A 2 -30.61 -22.07 -9.01
C VAL A 2 -29.86 -21.86 -7.69
N PRO A 3 -30.18 -22.58 -6.61
CA PRO A 3 -29.44 -22.49 -5.36
C PRO A 3 -28.14 -23.31 -5.48
N GLY A 4 -27.01 -22.74 -5.06
CA GLY A 4 -25.80 -23.54 -4.80
C GLY A 4 -24.52 -23.25 -5.60
N ARG A 5 -24.22 -22.01 -5.95
CA ARG A 5 -22.83 -21.63 -6.25
C ARG A 5 -22.29 -20.79 -5.10
N SER A 6 -21.73 -21.45 -4.10
CA SER A 6 -20.78 -20.80 -3.19
C SER A 6 -19.53 -20.53 -4.02
N GLU A 7 -19.41 -19.34 -4.58
CA GLU A 7 -18.21 -18.93 -5.31
C GLU A 7 -17.12 -18.60 -4.29
N TYR A 8 -16.35 -19.62 -3.89
CA TYR A 8 -15.16 -19.45 -3.05
C TYR A 8 -14.05 -18.85 -3.91
N ARG A 9 -13.88 -17.53 -3.82
CA ARG A 9 -12.77 -16.82 -4.44
C ARG A 9 -11.68 -16.59 -3.38
N CYS A 10 -10.42 -16.73 -3.76
CA CYS A 10 -9.32 -16.35 -2.89
C CYS A 10 -9.22 -14.82 -2.83
N ASP A 11 -9.27 -14.24 -1.64
CA ASP A 11 -8.96 -12.83 -1.43
C ASP A 11 -7.46 -12.60 -1.25
N CYS A 12 -7.01 -11.41 -1.66
CA CYS A 12 -5.64 -11.00 -1.42
C CYS A 12 -5.43 -10.68 0.05
N LYS A 13 -4.19 -10.92 0.53
CA LYS A 13 -3.79 -10.44 1.86
C LYS A 13 -3.81 -8.90 1.89
N PRO A 14 -3.97 -8.28 3.07
CA PRO A 14 -3.79 -6.84 3.21
C PRO A 14 -2.46 -6.37 2.60
N GLY A 15 -2.47 -5.22 1.91
CA GLY A 15 -1.32 -4.70 1.16
C GLY A 15 -1.16 -5.29 -0.25
N TYR A 16 -2.13 -6.07 -0.72
CA TYR A 16 -2.12 -6.64 -2.08
C TYR A 16 -3.47 -6.49 -2.77
N GLU A 17 -3.45 -6.34 -4.08
CA GLU A 17 -4.63 -6.22 -4.94
C GLU A 17 -4.73 -7.34 -5.99
N PRO A 18 -5.95 -7.77 -6.33
CA PRO A 18 -6.15 -8.68 -7.45
C PRO A 18 -5.76 -8.00 -8.77
N PRO A 19 -5.24 -8.75 -9.76
CA PRO A 19 -4.97 -8.19 -11.07
C PRO A 19 -6.25 -7.68 -11.74
N GLN A 20 -6.13 -6.80 -12.72
CA GLN A 20 -7.31 -6.35 -13.45
C GLN A 20 -7.92 -7.51 -14.25
N ASN A 21 -9.25 -7.59 -14.27
CA ASN A 21 -10.03 -8.54 -15.06
C ASN A 21 -9.83 -10.03 -14.70
N VAL A 22 -9.67 -10.36 -13.41
CA VAL A 22 -9.64 -11.76 -12.98
C VAL A 22 -11.00 -12.43 -13.09
N THR A 23 -11.06 -13.44 -13.96
CA THR A 23 -12.20 -14.36 -14.14
C THR A 23 -11.95 -15.74 -13.52
N GLN A 24 -10.71 -16.00 -13.08
CA GLN A 24 -10.31 -17.26 -12.45
C GLN A 24 -10.56 -17.24 -10.94
N MET A 25 -10.82 -18.41 -10.35
CA MET A 25 -10.99 -18.55 -8.88
C MET A 25 -9.67 -18.39 -8.12
N PHE A 26 -8.55 -18.65 -8.77
CA PHE A 26 -7.20 -18.52 -8.24
C PHE A 26 -6.41 -17.53 -9.08
N TYR A 27 -5.69 -16.63 -8.42
CA TYR A 27 -4.86 -15.62 -9.06
C TYR A 27 -3.72 -15.21 -8.15
N THR A 28 -2.67 -14.68 -8.77
CA THR A 28 -1.57 -14.03 -8.05
C THR A 28 -1.97 -12.61 -7.70
N CYS A 29 -1.81 -12.24 -6.44
CA CYS A 29 -2.02 -10.86 -6.01
C CYS A 29 -0.78 -10.02 -6.28
N ASN A 30 -0.99 -8.79 -6.74
CA ASN A 30 0.07 -7.81 -6.89
C ASN A 30 0.15 -6.97 -5.64
N ASP A 31 1.34 -6.44 -5.37
CA ASP A 31 1.54 -5.44 -4.34
C ASP A 31 0.65 -4.21 -4.61
N PHE A 32 -0.11 -3.79 -3.60
CA PHE A 32 -0.96 -2.61 -3.72
C PHE A 32 -0.15 -1.39 -3.30
N ASN A 33 0.19 -0.53 -4.25
CA ASN A 33 1.05 0.60 -3.95
C ASN A 33 0.26 1.77 -3.35
N GLU A 34 0.21 1.84 -2.02
CA GLU A 34 -0.55 2.85 -1.27
C GLU A 34 -0.05 4.28 -1.52
N CYS A 35 1.24 4.42 -1.85
CA CYS A 35 1.86 5.72 -2.14
C CYS A 35 1.32 6.30 -3.46
N THR A 36 1.19 5.46 -4.50
CA THR A 36 0.65 5.88 -5.79
C THR A 36 -0.88 5.96 -5.79
N ALA A 37 -1.54 5.10 -5.01
CA ALA A 37 -2.99 5.13 -4.85
C ALA A 37 -3.47 6.31 -4.01
N GLY A 38 -2.58 6.96 -3.25
CA GLY A 38 -2.91 8.08 -2.36
C GLY A 38 -3.70 7.66 -1.12
N THR A 39 -3.68 6.37 -0.78
CA THR A 39 -4.32 5.83 0.43
C THR A 39 -3.40 5.94 1.65
N ALA A 40 -2.09 6.10 1.43
CA ALA A 40 -1.16 6.42 2.49
C ALA A 40 -1.46 7.83 3.03
N MET A 41 -1.88 7.91 4.30
CA MET A 41 -2.04 9.19 5.00
C MET A 41 -0.65 9.71 5.35
N VAL A 42 -0.08 10.52 4.46
CA VAL A 42 1.21 11.19 4.65
C VAL A 42 1.08 12.69 4.47
N ASP A 43 1.83 13.47 5.23
CA ASP A 43 2.01 14.90 4.98
C ASP A 43 3.11 15.09 3.91
N PRO A 44 2.75 15.48 2.68
CA PRO A 44 3.70 15.55 1.58
C PRO A 44 4.83 16.57 1.79
N ASN A 45 4.77 17.44 2.82
CA ASN A 45 5.81 18.42 3.11
C ASN A 45 6.90 17.86 4.03
N VAL A 46 6.54 16.96 4.95
CA VAL A 46 7.44 16.45 6.00
C VAL A 46 7.64 14.94 5.95
N GLU A 47 6.83 14.23 5.17
CA GLU A 47 6.83 12.78 5.05
C GLU A 47 6.97 12.34 3.59
N ASP A 48 7.63 11.21 3.42
CA ASP A 48 7.79 10.50 2.16
C ASP A 48 7.17 9.10 2.31
N CYS A 49 6.42 8.68 1.28
CA CYS A 49 5.82 7.36 1.26
C CYS A 49 6.70 6.41 0.48
N VAL A 50 7.13 5.32 1.12
CA VAL A 50 7.94 4.28 0.51
C VAL A 50 7.12 3.00 0.42
N ASN A 51 6.80 2.63 -0.82
CA ASN A 51 6.10 1.39 -1.13
C ASN A 51 6.99 0.17 -0.84
N MET A 52 6.46 -0.81 -0.11
CA MET A 52 7.14 -2.06 0.23
C MET A 52 6.29 -3.26 -0.17
N ILE A 53 6.91 -4.41 -0.41
CA ILE A 53 6.13 -5.59 -0.80
C ILE A 53 5.19 -6.00 0.34
N GLY A 54 3.89 -5.86 0.12
CA GLY A 54 2.82 -6.12 1.08
C GLY A 54 2.46 -4.97 2.00
N GLY A 55 2.81 -3.73 1.64
CA GLY A 55 2.35 -2.53 2.32
C GLY A 55 3.22 -1.30 2.06
N PHE A 56 3.24 -0.35 2.98
CA PHE A 56 4.06 0.85 2.86
C PHE A 56 4.71 1.22 4.19
N THR A 57 5.79 1.98 4.10
CA THR A 57 6.32 2.72 5.25
C THR A 57 6.32 4.21 4.95
N ILE A 58 6.20 4.98 6.02
CA ILE A 58 6.36 6.42 5.98
C ILE A 58 7.76 6.72 6.48
N GLN A 59 8.48 7.59 5.78
CA GLN A 59 9.80 8.08 6.18
C GLN A 59 9.75 9.59 6.35
N CYS A 60 10.34 10.09 7.43
CA CYS A 60 10.42 11.53 7.67
C CYS A 60 11.44 12.14 6.70
N LYS A 61 11.08 13.24 6.06
CA LYS A 61 11.98 14.01 5.21
C LYS A 61 13.03 14.67 6.09
N ALA A 62 14.29 14.25 6.00
CA ALA A 62 15.37 14.93 6.70
C ALA A 62 15.52 16.37 6.20
N ILE A 63 15.22 17.35 7.06
CA ILE A 63 15.59 18.74 6.82
C ILE A 63 17.05 18.93 7.26
N ASN A 64 17.93 19.13 6.30
CA ASN A 64 19.34 19.47 6.55
C ASN A 64 19.43 20.95 6.93
N LEU A 65 19.37 21.26 8.22
CA LEU A 65 19.71 22.58 8.74
C LEU A 65 21.15 22.53 9.27
N ASN A 66 22.08 23.16 8.56
CA ASN A 66 23.46 23.35 9.01
C ASN A 66 24.21 22.07 9.43
N ASN A 67 24.16 21.03 8.59
CA ASN A 67 24.92 19.78 8.77
C ASN A 67 24.53 18.97 10.04
N ASP A 68 23.35 19.27 10.62
CA ASP A 68 22.71 18.47 11.65
C ASP A 68 21.43 17.86 11.07
N THR A 69 21.33 16.53 11.11
CA THR A 69 20.13 15.82 10.66
C THR A 69 19.09 15.88 11.76
N ILE A 70 18.21 16.89 11.74
CA ILE A 70 17.12 16.97 12.71
C ILE A 70 16.08 15.90 12.36
N PRO A 71 15.79 14.92 13.25
CA PRO A 71 14.69 14.01 13.05
C PRO A 71 13.39 14.79 13.23
N VAL A 72 12.77 15.21 12.12
CA VAL A 72 11.40 15.73 12.14
C VAL A 72 10.52 14.66 12.79
N GLN A 73 9.81 15.04 13.85
CA GLN A 73 8.80 14.20 14.47
C GLN A 73 7.61 14.10 13.50
N CYS A 74 7.69 13.15 12.57
CA CYS A 74 6.55 12.57 11.87
C CYS A 74 5.62 11.97 12.93
N SER A 75 4.37 12.40 12.97
CA SER A 75 3.38 12.02 14.00
C SER A 75 2.23 11.26 13.38
#